data_AF-E9KJS0-F1
#
_entry.id   AF-E9KJS0-F1
#
_cell.length_a   1.000
_cell.length_b   1.000
_cell.length_c   1.000
_cell.angle_alpha   90.00
_cell.angle_beta   90.00
_cell.angle_gamma   90.00
#
_symmetry.space_group_name_H-M   'P 1'
#
loop_
_entity.id
_entity.type
_entity.pdbx_description
1 polymer ?
#
loop_
_entity_poly.entity_id
_entity_poly.type
_entity_poly.pdbx_seq_one_letter_code
_entity_poly.pdbx_strand_id
1 'polypeptide(L)' 'AVTMGPKGRNVILEQSWGSPKITKDGVTVAKAIELKDKYQNIGAKLVQDVANNTNEEA' A
#
# COMPACT_ATOMS: atom_id res chain seq x y z
N ALA A 1 6.32 -3.23 10.99
CA ALA A 1 7.04 -2.52 9.91
C ALA A 1 7.65 -3.54 8.96
N VAL A 2 7.08 -3.70 7.76
CA VAL A 2 7.51 -4.73 6.80
C VAL A 2 8.27 -4.10 5.62
N THR A 3 7.76 -3.02 5.05
CA THR A 3 8.36 -2.28 3.92
C THR A 3 9.30 -1.14 4.33
N MET A 4 9.36 -0.78 5.61
CA MET A 4 10.09 0.39 6.10
C MET A 4 11.57 0.10 6.37
N GLY A 5 12.46 1.00 5.91
CA GLY A 5 13.90 1.02 6.20
C GLY A 5 14.76 0.21 5.21
N PRO A 6 16.10 0.32 5.29
CA PRO A 6 17.03 -0.31 4.33
C PRO A 6 16.97 -1.84 4.29
N LYS A 7 16.49 -2.47 5.39
CA LYS A 7 16.25 -3.92 5.51
C LYS A 7 14.77 -4.29 5.34
N GLY A 8 13.97 -3.42 4.73
CA GLY A 8 12.56 -3.69 4.41
C GLY A 8 12.41 -4.95 3.54
N ARG A 9 11.38 -5.74 3.85
CA ARG A 9 11.02 -6.96 3.12
C ARG A 9 10.20 -6.61 1.88
N ASN A 10 10.29 -7.48 0.87
CA ASN A 10 9.49 -7.38 -0.34
C ASN A 10 8.04 -7.75 -0.05
N VAL A 11 7.13 -6.96 -0.59
CA VAL A 11 5.70 -7.28 -0.66
C VAL A 11 5.38 -7.68 -2.09
N ILE A 12 4.62 -8.77 -2.23
CA ILE A 12 4.16 -9.28 -3.52
C ILE A 12 2.70 -8.88 -3.64
N LEU A 13 2.37 -8.12 -4.68
CA LEU A 13 1.02 -7.70 -5.00
C LEU A 13 0.50 -8.52 -6.17
N GLU A 14 -0.66 -9.14 -5.96
CA GLU A 14 -1.40 -9.80 -7.02
C GLU A 14 -2.04 -8.73 -7.93
N GLN A 15 -1.93 -8.92 -9.25
CA GLN A 15 -2.54 -8.03 -10.24
C GLN A 15 -3.58 -8.81 -11.04
N SER A 16 -4.68 -8.17 -11.42
CA SER A 16 -5.77 -8.81 -12.18
C SER A 16 -5.35 -9.32 -13.57
N TRP A 17 -4.21 -8.89 -14.08
CA TRP A 17 -3.66 -9.34 -15.36
C TRP A 17 -2.13 -9.28 -15.35
N GLY A 18 -1.48 -10.36 -15.78
CA GLY A 18 -0.02 -10.45 -15.92
C GLY A 18 0.70 -11.07 -14.70
N SER A 19 2.00 -10.76 -14.58
CA SER A 19 2.85 -11.27 -13.50
C SER A 19 2.66 -10.48 -12.21
N PRO A 20 2.82 -11.11 -11.03
CA PRO A 20 2.69 -10.42 -9.75
C PRO A 20 3.74 -9.31 -9.60
N LYS A 21 3.34 -8.17 -9.02
CA LYS A 21 4.20 -7.00 -8.83
C LYS A 21 4.92 -7.11 -7.50
N ILE A 22 6.25 -7.18 -7.53
CA ILE A 22 7.08 -7.19 -6.32
C ILE A 22 7.48 -5.74 -6.02
N THR A 23 7.17 -5.24 -4.83
CA THR A 23 7.51 -3.87 -4.43
C THR A 23 7.97 -3.80 -2.97
N LYS A 24 8.84 -2.83 -2.68
CA LYS A 24 9.21 -2.43 -1.31
C LYS A 24 8.62 -1.08 -0.93
N ASP A 25 7.92 -0.42 -1.86
CA ASP A 25 7.35 0.89 -1.64
C ASP A 25 6.07 0.78 -0.82
N GLY A 26 6.08 1.41 0.37
CA GLY A 26 4.95 1.44 1.27
C GLY A 26 3.72 2.17 0.69
N VAL A 27 3.93 3.18 -0.16
CA VAL A 27 2.83 3.95 -0.77
C VAL A 27 2.11 3.09 -1.81
N THR A 28 2.86 2.43 -2.69
CA THR A 28 2.30 1.48 -3.67
C THR A 28 1.57 0.32 -2.98
N VAL A 29 2.11 -0.18 -1.86
CA VAL A 29 1.45 -1.25 -1.09
C VAL A 29 0.15 -0.73 -0.46
N ALA A 30 0.15 0.46 0.15
CA ALA A 30 -1.04 1.06 0.72
C ALA A 30 -2.14 1.26 -0.35
N LYS A 31 -1.74 1.58 -1.59
CA LYS A 31 -2.67 1.74 -2.71
C LYS A 31 -3.43 0.47 -3.13
N ALA A 32 -2.84 -0.70 -2.87
CA ALA A 32 -3.38 -1.98 -3.31
C ALA A 32 -4.17 -2.73 -2.21
N ILE A 33 -4.27 -2.17 -1.01
CA ILE A 33 -4.96 -2.82 0.12
C ILE A 33 -6.44 -2.43 0.11
N GLU A 34 -7.31 -3.43 0.00
CA GLU A 34 -8.75 -3.30 0.24
C GLU A 34 -9.20 -4.25 1.34
N LEU A 35 -9.94 -3.73 2.30
CA LEU A 35 -10.45 -4.51 3.43
C LEU A 35 -11.90 -4.92 3.17
N LYS A 36 -12.25 -6.16 3.52
CA LYS A 36 -13.62 -6.70 3.35
C LYS A 36 -14.64 -6.00 4.26
N ASP A 37 -14.21 -5.57 5.45
CA ASP A 37 -15.08 -4.86 6.39
C ASP A 37 -15.20 -3.39 5.99
N LYS A 38 -16.44 -2.90 5.89
CA LYS A 38 -16.72 -1.53 5.42
C LYS A 38 -16.15 -0.46 6.35
N TYR A 39 -16.24 -0.63 7.66
CA TYR A 39 -15.78 0.37 8.62
C TYR A 39 -14.25 0.44 8.67
N GLN A 40 -13.60 -0.72 8.62
CA GLN A 40 -12.15 -0.81 8.54
C GLN A 40 -11.63 -0.28 7.20
N ASN A 41 -12.33 -0.54 6.09
CA ASN A 41 -11.95 -0.04 4.78
C ASN A 41 -12.03 1.48 4.68
N ILE A 42 -13.05 2.11 5.31
CA ILE A 42 -13.15 3.57 5.37
C ILE A 42 -11.96 4.16 6.13
N GLY A 43 -11.60 3.58 7.28
CA GLY A 43 -10.44 4.03 8.06
C GLY A 43 -9.12 3.84 7.32
N ALA A 44 -8.95 2.70 6.64
CA ALA A 44 -7.76 2.44 5.85
C ALA A 44 -7.62 3.38 4.64
N LYS A 45 -8.73 3.68 3.95
CA LYS A 45 -8.74 4.65 2.85
C LYS A 45 -8.35 6.06 3.28
N LEU A 46 -8.82 6.50 4.46
CA LEU A 46 -8.43 7.80 5.01
C LEU A 46 -6.90 7.89 5.20
N VAL A 47 -6.28 6.85 5.77
CA VAL A 47 -4.83 6.81 5.99
C VAL A 47 -4.06 6.72 4.67
N GLN A 48 -4.60 5.96 3.71
CA GLN A 48 -4.06 5.87 2.36
C GLN A 48 -4.07 7.23 1.65
N ASP A 49 -5.14 8.01 1.78
CA ASP A 49 -5.25 9.35 1.18
C ASP A 49 -4.22 10.32 1.77
N VAL A 50 -4.02 10.31 3.08
CA VAL A 50 -2.97 11.11 3.73
C VAL A 50 -1.58 10.71 3.23
N ALA A 51 -1.30 9.40 3.14
CA ALA A 51 -0.02 8.91 2.63
C ALA A 51 0.23 9.30 1.17
N ASN A 52 -0.82 9.35 0.35
CA ASN A 52 -0.73 9.79 -1.05
C ASN A 52 -0.41 11.28 -1.14
N ASN A 53 -1.13 12.12 -0.39
CA ASN A 53 -0.90 13.56 -0.39
C ASN A 53 0.54 13.90 0.03
N THR A 54 1.07 13.25 1.08
CA THR A 54 2.46 13.47 1.52
C THR A 54 3.48 13.07 0.46
N ASN A 55 3.17 12.07 -0.38
CA ASN A 55 4.07 11.66 -1.46
C ASN A 55 3.97 12.56 -2.70
N GLU A 56 2.88 13.31 -2.89
CA GLU A 56 2.74 14.28 -3.98
C GLU A 56 3.31 15.66 -3.61
N GLU A 57 3.30 16.02 -2.32
CA GLU A 57 3.96 17.24 -1.81
C GLU A 57 5.47 17.10 -1.61
N ALA A 58 6.01 15.88 -1.63
CA ALA A 58 7.44 15.57 -1.48
C ALA A 58 8.17 15.46 -2.82
#